data_AF-A0A3N1PKE1-F1
#
_entry.id   AF-A0A3N1PKE1-F1
#
_cell.length_a   1.000
_cell.length_b   1.000
_cell.length_c   1.000
_cell.angle_alpha   90.00
_cell.angle_beta   90.00
_cell.angle_gamma   90.00
#
_symmetry.space_group_name_H-M   'P 1'
#
loop_
_entity.id
_entity.type
_entity.pdbx_description
1 polymer ?
#
loop_
_entity_poly.entity_id
_entity_poly.type
_entity_poly.pdbx_seq_one_letter_code
_entity_poly.pdbx_strand_id
1 'polypeptide(L)'
;MSYSDIELKRAYQELIDKENILAAFLGGIGGAIPGAAIFYLIGLMHGFLLIMLVIPPALIGIFARFTGYPYHFKTRLPLGLLAAALHIAGCWYLQLSPLFYLVAAVAFVEAVSFSKITPTREQEAALTNLSIGRLKLDK
;
A
#
# COMPACT_ATOMS: atom_id res chain seq x y z
N MET A 1 18.62 -20.63 12.34
CA MET A 1 19.93 -19.95 12.24
C MET A 1 19.90 -18.77 13.18
N SER A 2 20.96 -18.55 13.95
CA SER A 2 21.12 -17.35 14.78
C SER A 2 21.87 -16.32 13.95
N TYR A 3 21.29 -15.14 13.76
CA TYR A 3 21.95 -14.02 13.10
C TYR A 3 22.84 -13.29 14.09
N SER A 4 23.94 -12.71 13.59
CA SER A 4 24.80 -11.83 14.37
C SER A 4 24.18 -10.43 14.53
N ASP A 5 24.58 -9.69 15.57
CA ASP A 5 24.11 -8.32 15.79
C ASP A 5 24.42 -7.40 14.61
N ILE A 6 25.56 -7.61 13.94
CA ILE A 6 25.96 -6.84 12.75
C ILE A 6 24.99 -7.10 11.59
N GLU A 7 24.63 -8.36 11.35
CA GLU A 7 23.67 -8.73 10.31
C GLU A 7 22.28 -8.17 10.61
N LEU A 8 21.84 -8.23 11.87
CA LEU A 8 20.55 -7.69 12.28
C LEU A 8 20.50 -6.15 12.14
N LYS A 9 21.55 -5.44 12.55
CA LYS A 9 21.67 -3.98 12.34
C LYS A 9 21.61 -3.64 10.85
N ARG A 10 22.37 -4.35 10.02
CA ARG A 10 22.39 -4.14 8.56
C ARG A 10 21.02 -4.41 7.94
N ALA A 11 20.35 -5.50 8.31
CA ALA A 11 19.03 -5.85 7.79
C ALA A 11 17.98 -4.80 8.16
N TYR A 12 18.02 -4.28 9.39
CA TYR A 12 17.15 -3.18 9.79
C TYR A 12 17.46 -1.91 9.00
N GLN A 13 18.73 -1.54 8.86
CA GLN A 13 19.12 -0.33 8.14
C GLN A 13 18.70 -0.41 6.66
N GLU A 14 18.88 -1.56 6.02
CA GLU A 14 18.45 -1.80 4.64
C GLU A 14 16.93 -1.62 4.47
N LEU A 15 16.13 -2.03 5.47
CA LEU A 15 14.68 -1.85 5.44
C LEU A 15 14.30 -0.36 5.45
N ILE A 16 14.99 0.44 6.28
CA ILE A 16 14.75 1.88 6.40
C ILE A 16 15.27 2.63 5.16
N ASP A 17 16.46 2.31 4.68
CA ASP A 17 17.09 2.99 3.55
C ASP A 17 16.33 2.77 2.23
N LYS A 18 15.67 1.62 2.08
CA LYS A 18 14.82 1.32 0.92
C LYS A 18 13.48 2.04 0.96
N GLU A 19 13.01 2.46 2.13
CA GLU A 19 11.71 3.08 2.28
C GLU A 19 11.71 4.51 1.74
N ASN A 20 10.87 4.78 0.74
CA ASN A 20 10.77 6.09 0.11
C ASN A 20 9.30 6.46 -0.14
N ILE A 21 8.82 7.45 0.62
CA ILE A 21 7.42 7.92 0.55
C ILE A 21 7.08 8.45 -0.85
N LEU A 22 7.97 9.23 -1.46
CA LEU A 22 7.72 9.82 -2.77
C LEU A 22 7.69 8.75 -3.87
N ALA A 23 8.63 7.82 -3.85
CA ALA A 23 8.65 6.71 -4.80
C ALA A 23 7.41 5.82 -4.65
N ALA A 24 6.98 5.52 -3.42
CA ALA A 24 5.77 4.76 -3.16
C ALA A 24 4.53 5.50 -3.69
N PHE A 25 4.43 6.81 -3.46
CA PHE A 25 3.32 7.62 -3.93
C PHE A 25 3.27 7.70 -5.46
N LEU A 26 4.41 7.91 -6.14
CA LEU A 26 4.50 7.89 -7.59
C LEU A 26 4.15 6.51 -8.16
N GLY A 27 4.58 5.42 -7.52
CA GLY A 27 4.12 4.08 -7.86
C GLY A 27 2.61 3.92 -7.67
N GLY A 28 2.06 4.46 -6.59
CA GLY A 28 0.61 4.51 -6.34
C GLY A 28 -0.15 5.21 -7.46
N ILE A 29 0.36 6.35 -7.97
CA ILE A 29 -0.18 7.02 -9.17
C ILE A 29 -0.10 6.08 -10.39
N GLY A 30 1.02 5.37 -10.56
CA GLY A 30 1.18 4.35 -11.60
C GLY A 30 0.11 3.25 -11.52
N GLY A 31 -0.26 2.81 -10.31
CA GLY A 31 -1.35 1.85 -10.08
C GLY A 31 -2.76 2.44 -10.22
N ALA A 32 -2.91 3.75 -10.01
CA ALA A 32 -4.19 4.44 -10.19
C ALA A 32 -4.62 4.50 -11.67
N ILE A 33 -3.66 4.52 -12.62
CA ILE A 33 -3.95 4.50 -14.06
C ILE A 33 -4.71 3.23 -14.49
N PRO A 34 -4.19 2.01 -14.27
CA PRO A 34 -4.96 0.79 -14.56
C PRO A 34 -6.20 0.65 -13.66
N GLY A 35 -6.18 1.16 -12.43
CA GLY A 35 -7.37 1.23 -11.58
C GLY A 35 -8.51 2.07 -12.19
N ALA A 36 -8.19 3.23 -12.74
CA ALA A 36 -9.13 4.08 -13.45
C ALA A 36 -9.67 3.41 -14.73
N ALA A 37 -8.81 2.67 -15.45
CA ALA A 37 -9.23 1.88 -16.61
C ALA A 37 -10.26 0.81 -16.23
N ILE A 38 -10.15 0.19 -15.05
CA ILE A 38 -11.15 -0.76 -14.54
C ILE A 38 -12.49 -0.07 -14.28
N PHE A 39 -12.49 1.12 -13.66
CA PHE A 39 -13.74 1.90 -13.50
C PHE A 39 -14.40 2.21 -14.85
N TYR A 40 -13.61 2.57 -15.86
CA TYR A 40 -14.11 2.78 -17.21
C TYR A 40 -14.76 1.50 -17.80
N LEU A 41 -14.11 0.34 -17.65
CA LEU A 41 -14.67 -0.95 -18.10
C LEU A 41 -15.97 -1.33 -17.38
N ILE A 42 -16.06 -1.10 -16.06
CA ILE A 42 -17.30 -1.32 -15.30
C ILE A 42 -18.45 -0.46 -15.87
N GLY A 43 -18.14 0.78 -16.27
CA GLY A 43 -19.09 1.69 -16.92
C GLY A 43 -19.63 1.12 -18.24
N LEU A 44 -18.75 0.58 -19.09
CA LEU A 44 -19.15 -0.08 -20.34
C LEU A 44 -20.04 -1.31 -20.10
N MET A 45 -19.85 -2.01 -18.98
CA MET A 45 -20.63 -3.19 -18.59
C MET A 45 -21.90 -2.85 -17.78
N HIS A 46 -22.31 -1.58 -17.76
CA HIS A 46 -23.50 -1.10 -17.05
C HIS A 46 -23.52 -1.51 -15.56
N GLY A 47 -22.35 -1.58 -14.92
CA GLY A 47 -22.25 -1.88 -13.50
C GLY A 47 -22.50 -3.33 -13.10
N PHE A 48 -22.58 -4.28 -14.04
CA PHE A 48 -22.82 -5.70 -13.72
C PHE A 48 -21.76 -6.33 -12.79
N LEU A 49 -20.55 -5.74 -12.72
CA LEU A 49 -19.42 -6.24 -11.94
C LEU A 49 -19.02 -5.31 -10.79
N LEU A 50 -19.96 -4.89 -9.94
CA LEU A 50 -19.66 -4.06 -8.75
C LEU A 50 -18.60 -4.67 -7.81
N ILE A 51 -18.40 -6.00 -7.82
CA ILE A 51 -17.31 -6.66 -7.08
C ILE A 51 -15.92 -6.16 -7.52
N MET A 52 -15.78 -5.64 -8.75
CA MET A 52 -14.53 -5.09 -9.24
C MET A 52 -14.20 -3.71 -8.65
N LEU A 53 -15.10 -3.08 -7.88
CA LEU A 53 -14.80 -1.81 -7.18
C LEU A 53 -13.63 -1.92 -6.19
N VAL A 54 -13.33 -3.14 -5.75
CA VAL A 54 -12.27 -3.49 -4.79
C VAL A 54 -10.91 -3.60 -5.50
N ILE A 55 -10.88 -3.85 -6.81
CA ILE A 55 -9.63 -4.05 -7.56
C ILE A 55 -8.83 -2.74 -7.75
N PRO A 56 -9.43 -1.59 -8.16
CA PRO A 56 -8.71 -0.33 -8.32
C PRO A 56 -7.89 0.11 -7.10
N PRO A 57 -8.41 0.13 -5.86
CA PRO A 57 -7.61 0.50 -4.70
C PRO A 57 -6.49 -0.50 -4.40
N ALA A 58 -6.69 -1.80 -4.62
CA ALA A 58 -5.63 -2.80 -4.45
C ALA A 58 -4.44 -2.56 -5.40
N LEU A 59 -4.70 -2.16 -6.66
CA LEU A 59 -3.65 -1.86 -7.65
C LEU A 59 -2.74 -0.72 -7.20
N ILE A 60 -3.30 0.34 -6.60
CA ILE A 60 -2.50 1.44 -6.03
C ILE A 60 -1.52 0.90 -4.98
N GLY A 61 -2.01 0.05 -4.06
CA GLY A 61 -1.19 -0.56 -3.03
C GLY A 61 -0.06 -1.42 -3.63
N ILE A 62 -0.41 -2.32 -4.56
CA ILE A 62 0.54 -3.24 -5.19
C ILE A 62 1.66 -2.48 -5.93
N PHE A 63 1.34 -1.45 -6.70
CA PHE A 63 2.37 -0.70 -7.43
C PHE A 63 3.26 0.12 -6.50
N ALA A 64 2.70 0.71 -5.44
CA ALA A 64 3.47 1.42 -4.44
C ALA A 64 4.47 0.49 -3.71
N ARG A 65 4.09 -0.78 -3.50
CA ARG A 65 4.94 -1.80 -2.91
C ARG A 65 6.24 -2.02 -3.70
N PHE A 66 6.18 -2.02 -5.03
CA PHE A 66 7.33 -2.30 -5.89
C PHE A 66 8.25 -1.10 -6.12
N THR A 67 7.80 0.11 -5.77
CA THR A 67 8.51 1.36 -6.12
C THR A 67 9.15 2.04 -4.91
N GLY A 68 8.48 2.07 -3.76
CA GLY A 68 8.98 2.79 -2.58
C GLY A 68 9.09 1.99 -1.30
N TYR A 69 8.92 0.66 -1.35
CA TYR A 69 9.06 -0.25 -0.21
C TYR A 69 8.39 0.24 1.09
N PRO A 70 7.11 0.63 1.07
CA PRO A 70 6.49 1.28 2.21
C PRO A 70 6.27 0.28 3.35
N TYR A 71 7.04 0.44 4.42
CA TYR A 71 7.00 -0.40 5.62
C TYR A 71 6.21 0.27 6.74
N HIS A 72 6.58 1.51 7.07
CA HIS A 72 5.90 2.28 8.09
C HIS A 72 4.49 2.66 7.65
N PHE A 73 3.60 2.77 8.64
CA PHE A 73 2.22 3.19 8.38
C PHE A 73 2.15 4.61 7.79
N LYS A 74 3.03 5.51 8.24
CA LYS A 74 3.08 6.91 7.77
C LYS A 74 3.32 7.01 6.26
N THR A 75 4.19 6.16 5.72
CA THR A 75 4.52 6.07 4.28
C THR A 75 3.34 5.55 3.45
N ARG A 76 2.43 4.78 4.08
CA ARG A 76 1.27 4.17 3.43
C ARG A 76 0.02 5.06 3.46
N LEU A 77 -0.07 6.00 4.40
CA LEU A 77 -1.21 6.92 4.52
C LEU A 77 -1.54 7.67 3.21
N PRO A 78 -0.57 8.25 2.47
CA PRO A 78 -0.86 8.94 1.21
C PRO A 78 -1.47 8.02 0.15
N LEU A 79 -1.11 6.73 0.15
CA LEU A 79 -1.62 5.74 -0.79
C LEU A 79 -3.10 5.42 -0.52
N GLY A 80 -3.46 5.30 0.76
CA GLY A 80 -4.85 5.15 1.18
C GLY A 80 -5.70 6.34 0.75
N LEU A 81 -5.20 7.57 0.94
CA LEU A 81 -5.91 8.78 0.52
C LEU A 81 -6.09 8.84 -1.00
N LEU A 82 -5.05 8.48 -1.76
CA LEU A 82 -5.12 8.38 -3.22
C LEU A 82 -6.18 7.36 -3.67
N ALA A 83 -6.22 6.19 -3.03
CA ALA A 83 -7.20 5.15 -3.33
C ALA A 83 -8.64 5.54 -2.99
N ALA A 84 -8.86 6.18 -1.83
CA ALA A 84 -10.15 6.72 -1.46
C ALA A 84 -10.64 7.79 -2.46
N ALA A 85 -9.74 8.69 -2.87
CA ALA A 85 -10.06 9.72 -3.86
C ALA A 85 -10.41 9.10 -5.22
N LEU A 86 -9.64 8.12 -5.70
CA LEU A 86 -9.94 7.40 -6.94
C LEU A 86 -11.28 6.67 -6.85
N HIS A 87 -11.59 6.03 -5.72
CA HIS A 87 -12.86 5.34 -5.52
C HIS A 87 -14.05 6.29 -5.56
N ILE A 88 -13.95 7.44 -4.89
CA ILE A 88 -14.98 8.50 -4.93
C ILE A 88 -15.19 9.00 -6.36
N ALA A 89 -14.10 9.28 -7.08
CA ALA A 89 -14.16 9.71 -8.47
C ALA A 89 -14.79 8.63 -9.38
N GLY A 90 -14.45 7.36 -9.17
CA GLY A 90 -15.04 6.23 -9.88
C GLY A 90 -16.54 6.05 -9.60
N CYS A 91 -16.96 6.18 -8.34
CA CYS A 91 -18.38 6.14 -7.96
C CYS A 91 -19.17 7.29 -8.59
N TRP A 92 -18.57 8.48 -8.66
CA TRP A 92 -19.15 9.65 -9.33
C TRP A 92 -19.29 9.44 -10.84
N TYR A 93 -18.23 8.95 -11.48
CA TYR A 93 -18.24 8.61 -12.91
C TYR A 93 -19.32 7.58 -13.26
N LEU A 94 -19.48 6.55 -12.43
CA LEU A 94 -20.48 5.48 -12.61
C LEU A 94 -21.88 5.88 -12.15
N GLN A 95 -22.09 7.09 -11.63
CA GLN A 95 -23.36 7.58 -11.09
C GLN A 95 -23.97 6.64 -10.03
N LEU A 96 -23.12 6.03 -9.20
CA LEU A 96 -23.57 5.12 -8.16
C LEU A 96 -24.27 5.87 -7.02
N SER A 97 -25.11 5.14 -6.28
CA SER A 97 -25.75 5.65 -5.06
C SER A 97 -24.72 6.19 -4.06
N PRO A 98 -25.04 7.26 -3.29
CA PRO A 98 -24.18 7.81 -2.24
C PRO A 98 -23.66 6.76 -1.24
N LEU A 99 -24.37 5.65 -1.04
CA LEU A 99 -23.94 4.55 -0.18
C LEU A 99 -22.60 3.95 -0.62
N PHE A 100 -22.31 3.89 -1.93
CA PHE A 100 -21.05 3.34 -2.45
C PHE A 100 -19.84 4.22 -2.13
N TYR A 101 -20.04 5.50 -1.86
CA TYR A 101 -18.97 6.43 -1.49
C TYR A 101 -18.45 6.14 -0.06
N LEU A 102 -19.28 5.57 0.80
CA LEU A 102 -18.88 5.15 2.15
C LEU A 102 -17.82 4.03 2.11
N VAL A 103 -17.78 3.28 1.00
CA VAL A 103 -16.77 2.24 0.75
C VAL A 103 -15.38 2.85 0.48
N ALA A 104 -15.25 4.17 0.31
CA ALA A 104 -13.95 4.84 0.20
C ALA A 104 -13.04 4.57 1.42
N ALA A 105 -13.62 4.40 2.62
CA ALA A 105 -12.85 4.00 3.80
C ALA A 105 -12.28 2.59 3.67
N VAL A 106 -13.01 1.67 3.03
CA VAL A 106 -12.54 0.31 2.73
C VAL A 106 -11.44 0.37 1.67
N ALA A 107 -11.63 1.15 0.60
CA ALA A 107 -10.62 1.38 -0.43
C ALA A 107 -9.31 1.95 0.14
N PHE A 108 -9.41 2.86 1.13
CA PHE A 108 -8.26 3.36 1.88
C PHE A 108 -7.51 2.23 2.59
N VAL A 109 -8.22 1.45 3.41
CA VAL A 109 -7.64 0.37 4.20
C VAL A 109 -7.02 -0.68 3.30
N GLU A 110 -7.66 -0.96 2.18
CA GLU A 110 -7.19 -1.89 1.18
C GLU A 110 -5.85 -1.46 0.59
N ALA A 111 -5.74 -0.26 0.04
CA ALA A 111 -4.48 0.23 -0.52
C ALA A 111 -3.34 0.27 0.52
N VAL A 112 -3.65 0.65 1.77
CA VAL A 112 -2.70 0.63 2.90
C VAL A 112 -2.25 -0.80 3.25
N SER A 113 -3.15 -1.78 3.10
CA SER A 113 -2.85 -3.18 3.38
C SER A 113 -2.01 -3.80 2.26
N PHE A 114 -2.39 -3.60 1.00
CA PHE A 114 -1.70 -4.15 -0.17
C PHE A 114 -0.35 -3.49 -0.45
N SER A 115 -0.14 -2.26 0.01
CA SER A 115 1.17 -1.58 -0.09
C SER A 115 2.22 -2.13 0.85
N LYS A 116 1.83 -2.76 1.97
CA LYS A 116 2.79 -3.23 2.98
C LYS A 116 3.73 -4.27 2.37
N ILE A 117 5.04 -4.02 2.49
CA ILE A 117 6.05 -5.02 2.13
C ILE A 117 6.09 -6.16 3.14
N THR A 118 6.37 -7.37 2.65
CA THR A 118 6.72 -8.52 3.48
C THR A 118 8.22 -8.45 3.75
N PRO A 119 8.67 -8.23 5.00
CA PRO A 119 10.10 -8.20 5.30
C PRO A 119 10.72 -9.58 5.08
N THR A 120 12.03 -9.62 4.82
CA THR A 120 12.77 -10.89 4.79
C THR A 120 12.89 -11.48 6.19
N ARG A 121 13.20 -12.78 6.31
CA ARG A 121 13.41 -13.42 7.62
C ARG A 121 14.47 -12.71 8.48
N GLU A 122 15.50 -12.16 7.84
CA GLU A 122 16.54 -11.36 8.51
C GLU A 122 15.98 -10.04 9.06
N GLN A 123 15.19 -9.33 8.25
CA GLN A 123 14.53 -8.10 8.67
C GLN A 123 13.51 -8.35 9.78
N GLU A 124 12.73 -9.43 9.71
CA GLU A 124 11.80 -9.82 10.79
C GLU A 124 12.54 -10.15 12.09
N ALA A 125 13.65 -10.87 12.00
CA ALA A 125 14.50 -11.14 13.16
C ALA A 125 15.08 -9.86 13.75
N ALA A 126 15.49 -8.90 12.91
CA ALA A 126 16.01 -7.61 13.36
C ALA A 126 14.93 -6.78 14.09
N LEU A 127 13.73 -6.68 13.49
CA LEU A 127 12.58 -6.00 14.07
C LEU A 127 12.14 -6.62 15.40
N THR A 128 12.18 -7.96 15.49
CA THR A 128 11.83 -8.69 16.72
C THR A 128 12.86 -8.45 17.82
N ASN A 129 14.16 -8.53 17.52
CA ASN A 129 15.21 -8.29 18.52
C ASN A 129 15.25 -6.82 18.97
N LEU A 130 14.91 -5.89 18.07
CA LEU A 130 14.75 -4.48 18.40
C LEU A 130 13.57 -4.25 19.36
N SER A 131 12.41 -4.86 19.09
CA SER A 131 11.20 -4.66 19.91
C SER A 131 11.31 -5.21 21.33
N ILE A 132 12.11 -6.27 21.53
CA ILE A 132 12.39 -6.86 22.84
C ILE A 132 13.67 -6.31 23.50
N GLY A 133 14.31 -5.30 22.90
CA GLY A 133 15.50 -4.63 23.46
C GLY A 133 16.80 -5.44 23.44
N ARG A 134 16.85 -6.54 22.67
CA ARG A 134 18.06 -7.36 22.48
C ARG A 134 19.02 -6.78 21.43
N LEU A 135 18.52 -5.93 20.55
CA LEU A 135 19.33 -5.18 19.59
C LEU A 135 19.33 -3.69 19.95
N LYS A 136 20.51 -3.10 20.10
CA LYS A 136 20.69 -1.64 20.26
C LYS A 136 21.16 -1.05 18.94
N LEU A 137 20.40 -0.12 18.38
CA LEU A 137 20.83 0.66 17.22
C LEU A 137 21.77 1.77 17.72
N ASP A 138 22.89 1.94 17.04
CA ASP A 138 23.76 3.09 17.27
C ASP A 138 23.04 4.30 16.68
N LYS A 139 22.70 5.27 17.52
CA LYS A 139 21.96 6.48 17.12
C LYS A 139 22.85 7.44 16.34
#